data_AF-A0A6C0BYU6-F1
#
_entry.id   AF-A0A6C0BYU6-F1
#
_cell.length_a   1.000
_cell.length_b   1.000
_cell.length_c   1.000
_cell.angle_alpha   90.00
_cell.angle_beta   90.00
_cell.angle_gamma   90.00
#
_symmetry.space_group_name_H-M   'P 1'
#
loop_
_entity.id
_entity.type
_entity.pdbx_description
1 polymer ?
#
loop_
_entity_poly.entity_id
_entity_poly.type
_entity_poly.pdbx_seq_one_letter_code
_entity_poly.pdbx_strand_id
1 'polypeptide(L)'
;MQQLRDFQDLLHLAETRPGRMIKLPLQLLDTFSTLRVRADGNCLWYSIVAANLISQDMPIAEIRERDADGELRRMSRKLRNAIGAELWDEDSGNFKDKYKDFWAPGEEGTEGADTPVKYIELLIKGKIFGGELELFAVASLLQRSIVVVNVPCGIRTTAAHLVSIQPTTGSLDIPLLLFRSGLHFDAIYPHTSLSSDSVSMSL
;
A
#
# COMPACT_ATOMS: atom_id res chain seq x y z
N MET A 1 3.16 -24.31 6.64
CA MET A 1 4.57 -23.93 6.92
C MET A 1 5.38 -23.67 5.65
N GLN A 2 5.46 -24.57 4.65
CA GLN A 2 6.26 -24.33 3.43
C GLN A 2 5.79 -23.11 2.62
N GLN A 3 4.48 -22.99 2.35
CA GLN A 3 3.92 -21.85 1.60
C GLN A 3 4.23 -20.47 2.23
N LEU A 4 4.25 -20.39 3.56
CA LEU A 4 4.58 -19.14 4.26
C LEU A 4 6.05 -18.75 4.06
N ARG A 5 6.97 -19.73 4.06
CA ARG A 5 8.39 -19.51 3.75
C ARG A 5 8.59 -19.13 2.29
N ASP A 6 7.97 -19.86 1.37
CA ASP A 6 8.02 -19.55 -0.07
C ASP A 6 7.55 -18.10 -0.33
N PHE A 7 6.53 -17.64 0.40
CA PHE A 7 6.08 -16.27 0.32
C PHE A 7 7.09 -15.26 0.90
N GLN A 8 7.68 -15.54 2.06
CA GLN A 8 8.72 -14.70 2.66
C GLN A 8 9.93 -14.55 1.72
N ASP A 9 10.34 -15.62 1.05
CA ASP A 9 11.42 -15.58 0.06
C ASP A 9 11.06 -14.70 -1.15
N LEU A 10 9.81 -14.77 -1.61
CA LEU A 10 9.31 -13.91 -2.70
C LEU A 10 9.17 -12.44 -2.28
N LEU A 11 8.79 -12.17 -1.03
CA LEU A 11 8.77 -10.81 -0.48
C LEU A 11 10.19 -10.24 -0.44
N HIS A 12 11.14 -11.00 0.10
CA HIS A 12 12.54 -10.61 0.13
C HIS A 12 13.10 -10.35 -1.28
N LEU A 13 12.75 -11.21 -2.25
CA LEU A 13 13.12 -11.01 -3.64
C LEU A 13 12.50 -9.74 -4.23
N ALA A 14 11.28 -9.39 -3.85
CA ALA A 14 10.62 -8.15 -4.28
C ALA A 14 11.35 -6.93 -3.70
N GLU A 15 11.67 -6.95 -2.42
CA GLU A 15 12.36 -5.84 -1.75
C GLU A 15 13.77 -5.60 -2.29
N THR A 16 14.49 -6.65 -2.68
CA THR A 16 15.82 -6.55 -3.30
C THR A 16 15.78 -6.10 -4.76
N ARG A 17 14.60 -6.02 -5.38
CA ARG A 17 14.40 -5.66 -6.80
C ARG A 17 13.21 -4.71 -6.97
N PRO A 18 13.28 -3.48 -6.43
CA PRO A 18 12.18 -2.52 -6.51
C PRO A 18 11.77 -2.25 -7.97
N GLY A 19 10.47 -2.08 -8.20
CA GLY A 19 9.86 -1.87 -9.52
C GLY A 19 9.80 -3.11 -10.43
N ARG A 20 10.39 -4.25 -10.05
CA ARG A 20 10.29 -5.49 -10.83
C ARG A 20 9.04 -6.28 -10.45
N MET A 21 8.26 -6.66 -11.46
CA MET A 21 7.19 -7.65 -11.29
C MET A 21 7.77 -9.04 -11.04
N ILE A 22 7.42 -9.63 -9.91
CA ILE A 22 7.74 -11.01 -9.55
C ILE A 22 6.47 -11.83 -9.64
N LYS A 23 6.51 -12.94 -10.38
CA LYS A 23 5.37 -13.85 -10.49
C LYS A 23 5.08 -14.49 -9.14
N LEU A 24 3.84 -14.32 -8.67
CA LEU A 24 3.33 -14.95 -7.46
C LEU A 24 2.50 -16.19 -7.83
N PRO A 25 2.88 -17.40 -7.39
CA PRO A 25 2.03 -18.58 -7.53
C PRO A 25 0.65 -18.35 -6.89
N LEU A 26 -0.42 -18.64 -7.62
CA LEU A 26 -1.80 -18.36 -7.15
C LEU A 26 -2.15 -19.08 -5.84
N GLN A 27 -1.58 -20.26 -5.60
CA GLN A 27 -1.72 -20.98 -4.33
C GLN A 27 -1.20 -20.22 -3.11
N LEU A 28 -0.33 -19.22 -3.30
CA LEU A 28 0.13 -18.36 -2.21
C LEU A 28 -0.88 -17.24 -1.89
N LEU A 29 -1.88 -16.99 -2.74
CA LEU A 29 -2.98 -16.06 -2.41
C LEU A 29 -3.76 -16.52 -1.18
N ASP A 30 -3.86 -17.83 -0.96
CA ASP A 30 -4.51 -18.43 0.20
C ASP A 30 -3.71 -18.21 1.50
N THR A 31 -2.51 -17.62 1.44
CA THR A 31 -1.72 -17.28 2.62
C THR A 31 -2.05 -15.91 3.19
N PHE A 32 -2.99 -15.16 2.58
CA PHE A 32 -3.38 -13.82 3.03
C PHE A 32 -4.87 -13.73 3.34
N SER A 33 -5.19 -12.89 4.31
CA SER A 33 -6.53 -12.34 4.49
C SER A 33 -6.59 -10.93 3.93
N THR A 34 -7.75 -10.55 3.41
CA THR A 34 -8.01 -9.22 2.86
C THR A 34 -8.89 -8.42 3.81
N LEU A 35 -8.42 -7.25 4.23
CA LEU A 35 -9.25 -6.25 4.87
C LEU A 35 -9.80 -5.32 3.79
N ARG A 36 -11.05 -5.58 3.40
CA ARG A 36 -11.74 -4.78 2.37
C ARG A 36 -11.99 -3.36 2.84
N VAL A 37 -11.70 -2.39 1.98
CA VAL A 37 -11.97 -0.96 2.24
C VAL A 37 -13.07 -0.41 1.33
N ARG A 38 -13.51 0.82 1.59
CA ARG A 38 -14.57 1.49 0.83
C ARG A 38 -14.11 1.80 -0.60
N ALA A 39 -15.01 1.62 -1.56
CA ALA A 39 -14.77 1.86 -2.98
C ALA A 39 -15.26 3.26 -3.43
N ASP A 40 -14.73 4.33 -2.82
CA ASP A 40 -15.15 5.73 -3.07
C ASP A 40 -14.07 6.59 -3.76
N GLY A 41 -13.14 5.95 -4.47
CA GLY A 41 -11.97 6.60 -5.07
C GLY A 41 -10.80 6.83 -4.12
N ASN A 42 -10.99 6.63 -2.80
CA ASN A 42 -9.93 6.78 -1.81
C ASN A 42 -9.37 5.44 -1.30
N CYS A 43 -9.70 4.33 -1.97
CA CYS A 43 -9.33 2.99 -1.55
C CYS A 43 -7.82 2.79 -1.32
N LEU A 44 -6.95 3.38 -2.15
CA LEU A 44 -5.49 3.32 -1.89
C LEU A 44 -5.15 3.86 -0.49
N TRP A 45 -5.68 5.03 -0.15
CA TRP A 45 -5.37 5.71 1.11
C TRP A 45 -5.89 4.94 2.32
N TYR A 46 -7.11 4.40 2.23
CA TYR A 46 -7.64 3.55 3.28
C TYR A 46 -6.82 2.28 3.47
N SER A 47 -6.41 1.67 2.37
CA SER A 47 -5.61 0.45 2.40
C SER A 47 -4.21 0.67 2.96
N ILE A 48 -3.56 1.80 2.66
CA ILE A 48 -2.27 2.15 3.27
C ILE A 48 -2.41 2.39 4.77
N VAL A 49 -3.43 3.16 5.19
CA VAL A 49 -3.69 3.40 6.62
C VAL A 49 -3.95 2.09 7.35
N ALA A 50 -4.83 1.24 6.80
CA ALA A 50 -5.17 -0.05 7.37
C ALA A 50 -3.95 -0.98 7.41
N ALA A 51 -3.17 -1.10 6.33
CA ALA A 51 -1.95 -1.89 6.31
C ALA A 51 -0.92 -1.40 7.35
N ASN A 52 -0.80 -0.08 7.54
CA ASN A 52 0.08 0.46 8.56
C ASN A 52 -0.37 0.10 9.98
N LEU A 53 -1.67 0.19 10.26
CA LEU A 53 -2.23 -0.22 11.57
C LEU A 53 -2.06 -1.72 11.82
N ILE A 54 -2.34 -2.56 10.82
CA ILE A 54 -2.09 -4.02 10.88
C ILE A 54 -0.64 -4.30 11.25
N SER A 55 0.29 -3.59 10.62
CA SER A 55 1.71 -3.80 10.86
C SER A 55 2.24 -3.28 12.20
N GLN A 56 1.40 -2.57 12.94
CA GLN A 56 1.61 -2.16 14.33
C GLN A 56 0.86 -3.11 15.29
N ASP A 57 0.54 -4.32 14.81
CA ASP A 57 -0.18 -5.38 15.52
C ASP A 57 -1.59 -4.99 15.99
N MET A 58 -2.22 -4.01 15.34
CA MET A 58 -3.60 -3.64 15.66
C MET A 58 -4.58 -4.76 15.24
N PRO A 59 -5.47 -5.21 16.14
CA PRO A 59 -6.48 -6.20 15.79
C PRO A 59 -7.42 -5.75 14.67
N ILE A 60 -7.72 -6.65 13.73
CA ILE A 60 -8.60 -6.35 12.58
C ILE A 60 -10.00 -5.87 13.01
N ALA A 61 -10.51 -6.40 14.13
CA ALA A 61 -11.79 -5.96 14.69
C ALA A 61 -11.75 -4.47 15.09
N GLU A 62 -10.68 -4.04 15.76
CA GLU A 62 -10.49 -2.64 16.15
C GLU A 62 -10.36 -1.72 14.93
N ILE A 63 -9.63 -2.13 13.89
CA ILE A 63 -9.52 -1.34 12.65
C ILE A 63 -10.89 -1.15 12.00
N ARG A 64 -11.76 -2.18 12.04
CA ARG A 64 -13.13 -2.10 11.50
C ARG A 64 -14.01 -1.16 12.33
N GLU A 65 -13.89 -1.17 13.65
CA GLU A 65 -14.58 -0.22 14.52
C GLU A 65 -14.15 1.23 14.21
N ARG A 66 -12.84 1.46 14.08
CA ARG A 66 -12.28 2.76 13.69
C ARG A 66 -12.75 3.22 12.31
N ASP A 67 -12.93 2.32 11.35
CA ASP A 67 -13.50 2.68 10.04
C ASP A 67 -14.97 3.09 10.15
N ALA A 68 -15.75 2.35 10.94
CA ALA A 68 -17.15 2.68 11.23
C ALA A 68 -17.29 4.08 11.86
N ASP A 69 -16.37 4.43 12.77
CA ASP A 69 -16.29 5.75 13.42
C ASP A 69 -15.72 6.85 12.51
N GLY A 70 -15.28 6.49 11.30
CA GLY A 70 -14.73 7.40 10.30
C GLY A 70 -13.29 7.84 10.61
N GLU A 71 -12.58 7.16 11.50
CA GLU A 71 -11.18 7.45 11.83
C GLU A 71 -10.26 7.19 10.64
N LEU A 72 -10.46 6.09 9.89
CA LEU A 72 -9.70 5.81 8.66
C LEU A 72 -9.80 6.96 7.65
N ARG A 73 -10.96 7.64 7.58
CA ARG A 73 -11.16 8.85 6.76
C ARG A 73 -10.38 10.06 7.26
N ARG A 74 -10.23 10.22 8.57
CA ARG A 74 -9.42 11.31 9.14
C ARG A 74 -7.94 11.02 8.92
N MET A 75 -7.50 9.79 9.14
CA MET A 75 -6.12 9.35 8.93
C MET A 75 -5.72 9.43 7.45
N SER A 76 -6.59 9.00 6.53
CA SER A 76 -6.31 9.07 5.09
C SER A 76 -6.13 10.51 4.62
N ARG A 77 -6.94 11.45 5.14
CA ARG A 77 -6.74 12.88 4.89
C ARG A 77 -5.39 13.38 5.41
N LYS A 78 -5.00 13.00 6.63
CA LYS A 78 -3.69 13.36 7.19
C LYS A 78 -2.54 12.82 6.34
N LEU A 79 -2.64 11.56 5.90
CA LEU A 79 -1.67 10.95 5.02
C LEU A 79 -1.54 11.73 3.71
N ARG A 80 -2.65 12.06 3.03
CA ARG A 80 -2.59 12.83 1.78
C ARG A 80 -2.00 14.23 1.95
N ASN A 81 -2.25 14.89 3.08
CA ASN A 81 -1.58 16.16 3.38
C ASN A 81 -0.06 15.99 3.50
N ALA A 82 0.38 14.96 4.22
CA ALA A 82 1.80 14.64 4.36
C ALA A 82 2.44 14.28 3.01
N ILE A 83 1.73 13.54 2.16
CA ILE A 83 2.18 13.22 0.80
C ILE A 83 2.23 14.46 -0.09
N GLY A 84 1.25 15.36 -0.02
CA GLY A 84 1.30 16.63 -0.74
C GLY A 84 2.55 17.44 -0.38
N ALA A 85 2.91 17.49 0.90
CA ALA A 85 4.15 18.13 1.36
C ALA A 85 5.41 17.36 0.95
N GLU A 86 5.35 16.02 0.90
CA GLU A 86 6.48 15.21 0.46
C GLU A 86 6.76 15.36 -1.04
N LEU A 87 5.71 15.48 -1.86
CA LEU A 87 5.82 15.69 -3.30
C LEU A 87 6.38 17.08 -3.64
N TRP A 88 6.01 18.09 -2.86
CA TRP A 88 6.28 19.50 -3.15
C TRP A 88 7.69 19.95 -2.76
N ASP A 89 8.31 20.73 -3.63
CA ASP A 89 9.53 21.49 -3.37
C ASP A 89 9.19 22.98 -3.32
N GLU A 90 9.30 23.58 -2.13
CA GLU A 90 8.98 24.99 -1.91
C GLU A 90 9.93 25.93 -2.66
N ASP A 91 11.19 25.54 -2.85
CA ASP A 91 12.21 26.38 -3.47
C ASP A 91 12.03 26.46 -4.98
N SER A 92 11.68 25.33 -5.61
CA SER A 92 11.49 25.26 -7.07
C SER A 92 10.05 25.53 -7.52
N GLY A 93 9.08 25.55 -6.59
CA GLY A 93 7.67 25.69 -6.92
C GLY A 93 7.17 24.55 -7.81
N ASN A 94 7.74 23.35 -7.65
CA ASN A 94 7.46 22.18 -8.48
C ASN A 94 7.52 20.89 -7.62
N PHE A 95 7.36 19.73 -8.23
CA PHE A 95 7.66 18.46 -7.58
C PHE A 95 9.17 18.32 -7.34
N LYS A 96 9.54 17.70 -6.21
CA LYS A 96 10.92 17.28 -5.95
C LYS A 96 11.39 16.38 -7.10
N ASP A 97 12.66 16.51 -7.49
CA ASP A 97 13.23 15.84 -8.68
C ASP A 97 12.92 14.34 -8.76
N LYS A 98 12.95 13.64 -7.62
CA LYS A 98 12.67 12.20 -7.51
C LYS A 98 11.24 11.78 -7.92
N TYR A 99 10.31 12.71 -8.11
CA TYR A 99 8.93 12.44 -8.50
C TYR A 99 8.60 12.86 -9.93
N LYS A 100 9.49 13.58 -10.61
CA LYS A 100 9.20 14.18 -11.92
C LYS A 100 8.87 13.13 -12.99
N ASP A 101 9.51 11.97 -12.94
CA ASP A 101 9.31 10.89 -13.91
C ASP A 101 8.00 10.12 -13.72
N PHE A 102 7.31 10.31 -12.59
CA PHE A 102 6.05 9.63 -12.26
C PHE A 102 4.82 10.46 -12.59
N TRP A 103 5.00 11.72 -13.00
CA TRP A 103 3.90 12.64 -13.25
C TRP A 103 3.86 13.09 -14.70
N ALA A 104 2.75 12.80 -15.36
CA ALA A 104 2.39 13.37 -16.65
C ALA A 104 0.97 13.95 -16.56
N PRO A 105 0.74 15.20 -16.98
CA PRO A 105 -0.57 15.84 -16.88
C PRO A 105 -1.58 15.18 -17.83
N GLY A 106 -2.77 14.86 -17.31
CA GLY A 106 -3.90 14.33 -18.09
C GLY A 106 -3.87 12.82 -18.35
N GLU A 107 -2.92 12.09 -17.75
CA GLU A 107 -2.89 10.63 -17.73
C GLU A 107 -3.81 10.05 -16.64
N GLU A 108 -3.98 8.73 -16.63
CA GLU A 108 -4.78 8.02 -15.63
C GLU A 108 -4.22 8.29 -14.22
N GLY A 109 -5.06 8.81 -13.32
CA GLY A 109 -4.66 9.24 -11.98
C GLY A 109 -4.22 10.70 -11.89
N THR A 110 -4.08 11.44 -13.00
CA THR A 110 -3.80 12.89 -13.00
C THR A 110 -4.88 13.69 -13.73
N GLU A 111 -6.05 13.10 -13.99
CA GLU A 111 -7.10 13.73 -14.76
C GLU A 111 -7.62 15.01 -14.07
N GLY A 112 -7.61 16.10 -14.81
CA GLY A 112 -8.00 17.42 -14.30
C GLY A 112 -6.92 18.13 -13.47
N ALA A 113 -5.71 17.57 -13.38
CA ALA A 113 -4.52 18.23 -12.86
C ALA A 113 -3.57 18.61 -14.01
N ASP A 114 -3.75 19.81 -14.55
CA ASP A 114 -2.90 20.39 -15.59
C ASP A 114 -1.54 20.91 -15.06
N THR A 115 -1.44 21.08 -13.73
CA THR A 115 -0.24 21.57 -13.05
C THR A 115 0.06 20.75 -11.78
N PRO A 116 1.33 20.69 -11.34
CA PRO A 116 1.72 20.05 -10.07
C PRO A 116 0.98 20.63 -8.86
N VAL A 117 0.76 21.96 -8.84
CA VAL A 117 -0.03 22.62 -7.79
C VAL A 117 -1.46 22.10 -7.80
N LYS A 118 -2.09 22.04 -8.97
CA LYS A 118 -3.47 21.54 -9.08
C LYS A 118 -3.58 20.08 -8.68
N TYR A 119 -2.58 19.29 -9.01
CA TYR A 119 -2.48 17.91 -8.59
C TYR A 119 -2.53 17.78 -7.07
N ILE A 120 -1.66 18.50 -6.35
CA ILE A 120 -1.60 18.47 -4.89
C ILE A 120 -2.93 18.92 -4.27
N GLU A 121 -3.58 19.96 -4.81
CA GLU A 121 -4.91 20.38 -4.34
C GLU A 121 -5.95 19.27 -4.44
N LEU A 122 -6.00 18.58 -5.60
CA LEU A 122 -6.97 17.52 -5.86
C LEU A 122 -6.65 16.27 -5.02
N LEU A 123 -5.37 15.93 -4.89
CA LEU A 123 -4.85 14.88 -4.02
C LEU A 123 -5.34 15.08 -2.58
N ILE A 124 -5.06 16.24 -1.97
CA ILE A 124 -5.46 16.56 -0.60
C ILE A 124 -6.98 16.43 -0.42
N LYS A 125 -7.74 16.93 -1.41
CA LYS A 125 -9.21 16.86 -1.43
C LYS A 125 -9.76 15.44 -1.64
N GLY A 126 -8.92 14.46 -1.98
CA GLY A 126 -9.33 13.08 -2.26
C GLY A 126 -10.11 12.97 -3.57
N LYS A 127 -9.74 13.77 -4.56
CA LYS A 127 -10.34 13.80 -5.90
C LYS A 127 -9.46 13.13 -6.96
N ILE A 128 -8.38 12.49 -6.53
CA ILE A 128 -7.43 11.75 -7.37
C ILE A 128 -7.43 10.29 -6.91
N PHE A 129 -7.51 9.37 -7.88
CA PHE A 129 -7.22 7.96 -7.64
C PHE A 129 -5.73 7.81 -7.41
N GLY A 130 -5.37 7.11 -6.34
CA GLY A 130 -3.95 6.87 -6.06
C GLY A 130 -3.38 5.77 -6.94
N GLY A 131 -2.13 5.95 -7.38
CA GLY A 131 -1.37 5.03 -8.22
C GLY A 131 0.09 4.92 -7.81
N GLU A 132 0.97 4.79 -8.80
CA GLU A 132 2.40 4.52 -8.57
C GLU A 132 3.14 5.71 -7.93
N LEU A 133 2.81 6.94 -8.34
CA LEU A 133 3.36 8.16 -7.74
C LEU A 133 3.09 8.21 -6.24
N GLU A 134 1.85 7.95 -5.83
CA GLU A 134 1.43 7.98 -4.42
C GLU A 134 2.10 6.88 -3.62
N LEU A 135 2.16 5.66 -4.18
CA LEU A 135 2.84 4.54 -3.55
C LEU A 135 4.32 4.85 -3.31
N PHE A 136 5.00 5.44 -4.30
CA PHE A 136 6.41 5.82 -4.20
C PHE A 136 6.61 6.95 -3.18
N ALA A 137 5.75 7.95 -3.17
CA ALA A 137 5.78 9.02 -2.18
C ALA A 137 5.54 8.52 -0.75
N VAL A 138 4.60 7.58 -0.55
CA VAL A 138 4.34 6.97 0.76
C VAL A 138 5.52 6.13 1.22
N ALA A 139 6.08 5.30 0.34
CA ALA A 139 7.24 4.47 0.67
C ALA A 139 8.44 5.35 1.10
N SER A 140 8.67 6.44 0.38
CA SER A 140 9.69 7.44 0.69
C SER A 140 9.44 8.12 2.04
N LEU A 141 8.22 8.62 2.27
CA LEU A 141 7.84 9.34 3.49
C LEU A 141 7.96 8.45 4.74
N LEU A 142 7.55 7.19 4.63
CA LEU A 142 7.57 6.22 5.74
C LEU A 142 8.91 5.50 5.88
N GLN A 143 9.85 5.70 4.93
CA GLN A 143 11.10 4.93 4.83
C GLN A 143 10.87 3.42 4.89
N ARG A 144 9.84 2.96 4.17
CA ARG A 144 9.30 1.61 4.32
C ARG A 144 8.91 1.01 2.97
N SER A 145 9.18 -0.28 2.78
CA SER A 145 8.71 -0.98 1.59
C SER A 145 7.19 -1.10 1.56
N ILE A 146 6.62 -0.92 0.37
CA ILE A 146 5.24 -1.25 0.06
C ILE A 146 5.28 -2.32 -1.02
N VAL A 147 4.62 -3.45 -0.75
CA VAL A 147 4.51 -4.56 -1.68
C VAL A 147 3.06 -4.68 -2.13
N VAL A 148 2.85 -4.59 -3.44
CA VAL A 148 1.53 -4.73 -4.06
C VAL A 148 1.40 -6.10 -4.68
N VAL A 149 0.41 -6.88 -4.23
CA VAL A 149 -0.09 -8.07 -4.90
C VAL A 149 -1.07 -7.62 -5.97
N ASN A 150 -0.61 -7.58 -7.23
CA ASN A 150 -1.44 -7.20 -8.37
C ASN A 150 -2.10 -8.42 -9.00
N VAL A 151 -3.44 -8.40 -9.04
CA VAL A 151 -4.25 -9.43 -9.67
C VAL A 151 -4.99 -8.83 -10.89
N PRO A 152 -4.60 -9.20 -12.13
CA PRO A 152 -5.24 -8.70 -13.33
C PRO A 152 -6.74 -9.04 -13.34
N CYS A 153 -7.58 -8.08 -13.71
CA CYS A 153 -9.01 -8.32 -13.89
C CYS A 153 -9.27 -9.20 -15.13
N GLY A 154 -10.04 -10.28 -14.96
CA GLY A 154 -10.46 -11.17 -16.05
C GLY A 154 -11.25 -12.38 -15.54
N ILE A 155 -11.96 -13.08 -16.44
CA ILE A 155 -12.83 -14.23 -16.11
C ILE A 155 -12.04 -15.41 -15.50
N ARG A 156 -10.71 -15.43 -15.64
CA ARG A 156 -9.81 -16.35 -14.95
C ARG A 156 -8.56 -15.61 -14.50
N THR A 157 -8.34 -15.59 -13.19
CA THR A 157 -7.09 -15.12 -12.60
C THR A 157 -5.97 -16.09 -12.98
N THR A 158 -5.11 -15.72 -13.94
CA THR A 158 -4.03 -16.61 -14.42
C THR A 158 -2.66 -16.27 -13.84
N ALA A 159 -2.51 -15.09 -13.23
CA ALA A 159 -1.28 -14.64 -12.60
C ALA A 159 -1.57 -13.65 -11.48
N ALA A 160 -0.75 -13.69 -10.44
CA ALA A 160 -0.60 -12.60 -9.49
C ALA A 160 0.86 -12.13 -9.56
N HIS A 161 1.11 -10.86 -9.26
CA HIS A 161 2.46 -10.31 -9.25
C HIS A 161 2.73 -9.59 -7.94
N LEU A 162 3.94 -9.71 -7.42
CA LEU A 162 4.47 -8.87 -6.36
C LEU A 162 5.29 -7.76 -6.99
N VAL A 163 5.09 -6.52 -6.53
CA VAL A 163 5.92 -5.38 -6.87
C VAL A 163 6.26 -4.64 -5.58
N SER A 164 7.55 -4.56 -5.24
CA SER A 164 8.04 -3.65 -4.20
C SER A 164 8.28 -2.28 -4.83
N ILE A 165 7.81 -1.23 -4.17
CA ILE A 165 7.90 0.14 -4.70
C ILE A 165 9.25 0.78 -4.33
N GLN A 166 9.77 0.50 -3.13
CA GLN A 166 11.10 0.92 -2.67
C GLN A 166 11.70 -0.15 -1.75
N PRO A 167 13.03 -0.29 -1.73
CA PRO A 167 13.70 -1.14 -0.75
C PRO A 167 13.58 -0.51 0.64
N THR A 168 13.43 -1.35 1.66
CA THR A 168 13.41 -0.89 3.05
C THR A 168 14.78 -0.36 3.43
N THR A 169 14.88 0.95 3.73
CA THR A 169 16.13 1.60 4.17
C THR A 169 16.19 1.82 5.68
N GLY A 170 15.13 1.48 6.42
CA GLY A 170 14.99 1.63 7.87
C GLY A 170 14.77 0.31 8.61
N SER A 171 14.75 0.35 9.95
CA SER A 171 14.61 -0.82 10.83
C SER A 171 13.16 -1.30 11.07
N LEU A 172 12.19 -0.82 10.27
CA LEU A 172 10.81 -1.28 10.35
C LEU A 172 10.65 -2.49 9.40
N ASP A 173 10.81 -3.68 9.97
CA ASP A 173 11.08 -4.94 9.27
C ASP A 173 9.91 -5.55 8.49
N ILE A 174 8.72 -4.92 8.48
CA ILE A 174 7.54 -5.50 7.84
C ILE A 174 7.10 -4.61 6.67
N PRO A 175 7.06 -5.07 5.42
CA PRO A 175 6.51 -4.28 4.31
C PRO A 175 5.00 -4.03 4.50
N LEU A 176 4.52 -2.88 4.02
CA LEU A 176 3.07 -2.67 3.87
C LEU A 176 2.57 -3.53 2.72
N LEU A 177 1.59 -4.39 2.99
CA LEU A 177 1.06 -5.29 1.98
C LEU A 177 -0.30 -4.79 1.47
N LEU A 178 -0.39 -4.60 0.17
CA LEU A 178 -1.60 -4.16 -0.52
C LEU A 178 -2.01 -5.18 -1.56
N PHE A 179 -3.31 -5.31 -1.79
CA PHE A 179 -3.87 -6.10 -2.88
C PHE A 179 -4.57 -5.18 -3.86
N ARG A 180 -4.19 -5.28 -5.14
CA ARG A 180 -4.79 -4.49 -6.22
C ARG A 180 -5.62 -5.39 -7.12
N SER A 181 -6.88 -5.02 -7.32
CA SER A 181 -7.79 -5.61 -8.31
C SER A 181 -8.37 -4.49 -9.17
N GLY A 182 -7.83 -4.34 -10.37
CA GLY A 182 -8.18 -3.23 -11.27
C GLY A 182 -7.77 -1.89 -10.68
N LEU A 183 -8.74 -1.01 -10.47
CA LEU A 183 -8.56 0.31 -9.85
C LEU A 183 -8.74 0.29 -8.33
N HIS A 184 -9.10 -0.85 -7.74
CA HIS A 184 -9.35 -0.96 -6.31
C HIS A 184 -8.15 -1.53 -5.56
N PHE A 185 -7.90 -0.98 -4.38
CA PHE A 185 -6.86 -1.44 -3.45
C PHE A 185 -7.48 -1.86 -2.13
N ASP A 186 -7.02 -2.97 -1.57
CA ASP A 186 -7.32 -3.44 -0.23
C ASP A 186 -6.03 -3.65 0.58
N ALA A 187 -6.13 -3.58 1.91
CA ALA A 187 -5.03 -4.02 2.77
C ALA A 187 -5.06 -5.55 2.87
N ILE A 188 -3.88 -6.18 2.85
CA ILE A 188 -3.75 -7.62 3.11
C ILE A 188 -2.78 -7.88 4.24
N TYR A 189 -2.93 -9.04 4.86
CA TYR A 189 -2.09 -9.50 5.94
C TYR A 189 -1.93 -11.02 5.86
N PRO A 190 -0.73 -11.54 6.15
CA PRO A 190 -0.53 -12.98 6.13
C PRO A 190 -1.42 -13.64 7.19
N HIS A 191 -1.93 -14.84 6.91
CA HIS A 191 -2.46 -15.70 7.94
C HIS A 191 -1.35 -15.94 8.95
N THR A 192 -1.51 -15.40 10.15
CA THR A 192 -0.72 -15.84 11.29
C THR A 192 -1.10 -17.30 11.55
N SER A 193 -0.35 -18.24 10.99
CA SER A 193 -0.36 -19.58 11.55
C SER A 193 0.25 -19.48 12.94
N LEU A 194 -0.56 -19.84 13.94
CA LEU A 194 -0.24 -20.01 15.36
C LEU A 194 -0.52 -18.76 16.20
N SER A 195 -1.69 -18.80 16.85
CA SER A 195 -1.72 -18.59 18.29
C SER A 195 -0.39 -19.06 18.89
N SER A 196 0.22 -18.23 19.72
CA SER A 196 0.98 -18.78 20.84
C SER A 196 0.00 -19.64 21.64
N ASP A 197 -0.21 -20.89 21.22
CA ASP A 197 -0.70 -21.92 22.10
C ASP A 197 0.28 -21.94 23.26
N SER A 198 -0.22 -21.42 24.37
CA SER A 198 0.38 -21.40 25.68
C SER A 198 1.02 -22.75 25.98
N VAL A 199 2.33 -22.86 25.79
CA VAL A 199 3.12 -23.77 26.62
C VAL A 199 3.25 -23.05 27.96
N SER A 200 2.21 -23.16 28.79
CA SER A 200 2.40 -23.01 30.23
C SER A 200 3.30 -24.16 30.67
N MET A 201 4.61 -23.93 30.72
CA MET A 201 5.46 -24.72 31.60
C MET A 201 5.12 -24.29 33.03
N SER A 202 4.12 -24.95 33.61
CA SER A 202 4.05 -25.09 35.05
C SER A 202 5.27 -25.92 35.48
N LEU A 203 6.23 -25.25 36.11
CA LEU A 203 7.13 -25.85 37.09
C LEU A 203 6.44 -25.77 38.47
#